data_AF-A0A0F2DRY5-F1
#
_entry.id   AF-A0A0F2DRY5-F1
#
_cell.length_a   1.000
_cell.length_b   1.000
_cell.length_c   1.000
_cell.angle_alpha   90.00
_cell.angle_beta   90.00
_cell.angle_gamma   90.00
#
_symmetry.space_group_name_H-M   'P 1'
#
loop_
_entity.id
_entity.type
_entity.pdbx_description
1 polymer ?
#
loop_
_entity_poly.entity_id
_entity_poly.type
_entity_poly.pdbx_seq_one_letter_code
_entity_poly.pdbx_strand_id
1 'polypeptide(L)'
;MLKRLWLIFGPLLLASILVFLLIFFYPNNPSHNLMEEKYSAAAISSESFKERSQKVRAFTEPNMRFIPFFGSSEWIRFDSMHPAVLAEKYSRPYRPYFLGQAGAASLNQYFGMQQILPEIEEKQAVFVISPQWFTEEDYEPAFFQNYFNNDQLTAFLENQSGDIAAKHAAKRLLKQNPGVSMKGIVEKLSKGEELSEIDHAIIKAFARFNERQASLFGQFSIRGKLKYKEHVENYLKDLPDQFSYEEL
;
A
#
# COMPACT_ATOMS: atom_id res chain seq x y z
N MET A 1 -45.40 -14.56 10.81
CA MET A 1 -44.07 -14.26 11.38
C MET A 1 -43.08 -13.77 10.32
N LEU A 2 -43.02 -14.38 9.12
CA LEU A 2 -42.16 -13.93 8.02
C LEU A 2 -42.31 -12.45 7.61
N LYS A 3 -43.54 -11.91 7.55
CA LYS A 3 -43.78 -10.49 7.21
C LYS A 3 -43.19 -9.51 8.22
N ARG A 4 -43.24 -9.83 9.52
CA ARG A 4 -42.60 -9.03 10.58
C ARG A 4 -41.08 -9.14 10.54
N LEU A 5 -40.56 -10.33 10.23
CA LEU A 5 -39.12 -10.55 10.07
C LEU A 5 -38.57 -9.78 8.85
N TRP A 6 -39.28 -9.76 7.73
CA TRP A 6 -38.91 -9.00 6.53
C TRP A 6 -38.98 -7.48 6.75
N LEU A 7 -39.93 -6.97 7.55
CA LEU A 7 -39.97 -5.54 7.89
C LEU A 7 -38.77 -5.07 8.73
N ILE A 8 -38.11 -6.00 9.45
CA ILE A 8 -36.94 -5.71 10.28
C ILE A 8 -35.63 -5.97 9.50
N PHE A 9 -35.51 -7.14 8.86
CA PHE A 9 -34.29 -7.56 8.18
C PHE A 9 -34.25 -7.17 6.69
N GLY A 10 -35.39 -6.94 6.06
CA GLY A 10 -35.48 -6.53 4.65
C GLY A 10 -34.77 -5.18 4.39
N PRO A 11 -35.02 -4.12 5.18
CA PRO A 11 -34.27 -2.86 5.05
C PRO A 11 -32.77 -3.03 5.24
N LEU A 12 -32.35 -3.86 6.21
CA LEU A 12 -30.93 -4.13 6.48
C LEU A 12 -30.27 -4.85 5.29
N LEU A 13 -30.90 -5.91 4.78
CA LEU A 13 -30.41 -6.66 3.62
C LEU A 13 -30.37 -5.78 2.37
N LEU A 14 -31.39 -4.96 2.14
CA LEU A 14 -31.42 -4.02 1.03
C LEU A 14 -30.29 -2.98 1.14
N ALA A 15 -30.07 -2.42 2.33
CA ALA A 15 -28.97 -1.50 2.58
C ALA A 15 -27.61 -2.14 2.33
N SER A 16 -27.39 -3.38 2.80
CA SER A 16 -26.14 -4.12 2.55
C SER A 16 -25.91 -4.37 1.06
N ILE A 17 -26.96 -4.73 0.31
CA ILE A 17 -26.87 -4.89 -1.14
C ILE A 17 -26.54 -3.56 -1.81
N LEU A 18 -27.20 -2.47 -1.43
CA LEU A 18 -26.93 -1.15 -2.00
C LEU A 18 -25.49 -0.69 -1.75
N VAL A 19 -24.96 -0.90 -0.54
CA VAL A 19 -23.55 -0.61 -0.22
C VAL A 19 -22.60 -1.48 -1.04
N PHE A 20 -22.90 -2.77 -1.17
CA PHE A 20 -22.10 -3.68 -1.99
C PHE A 20 -22.07 -3.23 -3.45
N LEU A 21 -23.23 -2.89 -4.04
CA LEU A 21 -23.32 -2.39 -5.41
C LEU A 21 -22.61 -1.05 -5.57
N LEU A 22 -22.72 -0.14 -4.59
CA LEU A 22 -22.00 1.13 -4.60
C LEU A 22 -20.49 0.90 -4.69
N ILE A 23 -19.94 0.02 -3.85
CA ILE A 23 -18.50 -0.31 -3.87
C ILE A 23 -18.14 -0.95 -5.21
N PHE A 24 -18.90 -1.96 -5.64
CA PHE A 24 -18.59 -2.73 -6.84
C PHE A 24 -18.57 -1.87 -8.12
N PHE A 25 -19.45 -0.86 -8.21
CA PHE A 25 -19.56 0.06 -9.35
C PHE A 25 -18.82 1.40 -9.17
N TYR A 26 -18.15 1.64 -8.04
CA TYR A 26 -17.43 2.89 -7.81
C TYR A 26 -16.30 3.08 -8.84
N PRO A 27 -16.09 4.26 -9.45
CA PRO A 27 -15.01 4.46 -10.43
C PRO A 27 -13.62 4.22 -9.83
N ASN A 28 -12.69 3.71 -10.64
CA ASN A 28 -11.30 3.45 -10.21
C ASN A 28 -10.32 4.56 -10.60
N ASN A 29 -10.80 5.61 -11.26
CA ASN A 29 -9.92 6.70 -11.70
C ASN A 29 -9.62 7.59 -10.48
N PRO A 30 -8.35 7.73 -10.08
CA PRO A 30 -8.01 8.60 -8.97
C PRO A 30 -8.30 10.06 -9.35
N SER A 31 -8.90 10.80 -8.43
CA SER A 31 -8.88 12.26 -8.48
C SER A 31 -7.53 12.76 -7.98
N HIS A 32 -6.94 13.69 -8.72
CA HIS A 32 -5.60 14.19 -8.45
C HIS A 32 -5.63 15.49 -7.66
N ASN A 33 -4.79 15.54 -6.62
CA ASN A 33 -4.54 16.74 -5.82
C ASN A 33 -3.11 16.66 -5.31
N LEU A 34 -2.23 17.42 -5.98
CA LEU A 34 -0.79 17.41 -5.71
C LEU A 34 -0.43 17.62 -4.24
N MET A 35 -1.17 18.47 -3.51
CA MET A 35 -0.87 18.68 -2.09
C MET A 35 -1.26 17.47 -1.24
N GLU A 36 -2.38 16.80 -1.52
CA GLU A 36 -2.77 15.58 -0.82
C GLU A 36 -1.80 14.42 -1.10
N GLU A 37 -1.29 14.36 -2.32
CA GLU A 37 -0.28 13.37 -2.72
C GLU A 37 1.06 13.63 -2.04
N LYS A 38 1.50 14.90 -1.97
CA LYS A 38 2.68 15.29 -1.17
C LYS A 38 2.50 14.95 0.31
N TYR A 39 1.32 15.20 0.87
CA TYR A 39 1.01 14.83 2.25
C TYR A 39 1.10 13.32 2.47
N SER A 40 0.54 12.53 1.56
CA SER A 40 0.57 11.06 1.63
C SER A 40 2.00 10.52 1.47
N ALA A 41 2.77 11.09 0.54
CA ALA A 41 4.14 10.71 0.23
C ALA A 41 5.10 10.90 1.42
N ALA A 42 4.91 11.95 2.23
CA ALA A 42 5.70 12.24 3.43
C ALA A 42 5.03 11.80 4.75
N ALA A 43 3.84 11.18 4.71
CA ALA A 43 3.11 10.80 5.91
C ALA A 43 3.80 9.70 6.72
N ILE A 44 4.46 8.76 6.04
CA ILE A 44 5.15 7.61 6.67
C ILE A 44 4.23 6.99 7.73
N SER A 45 2.99 6.69 7.31
CA SER A 45 1.97 6.11 8.17
C SER A 45 1.65 4.70 7.71
N SER A 46 1.04 3.91 8.59
CA SER A 46 0.59 2.57 8.23
C SER A 46 -0.37 2.60 7.03
N GLU A 47 -1.19 3.65 6.94
CA GLU A 47 -2.16 3.89 5.88
C GLU A 47 -1.47 4.23 4.56
N SER A 48 -0.51 5.16 4.54
CA SER A 48 0.25 5.49 3.32
C SER A 48 1.07 4.33 2.80
N PHE A 49 1.41 3.37 3.67
CA PHE A 49 2.15 2.16 3.28
C PHE A 49 1.24 1.06 2.71
N LYS A 50 0.13 0.73 3.39
CA LYS A 50 -0.71 -0.44 3.05
C LYS A 50 -1.90 -0.14 2.13
N GLU A 51 -2.38 1.10 2.09
CA GLU A 51 -3.57 1.45 1.30
C GLU A 51 -3.21 1.75 -0.16
N ARG A 52 -3.94 1.13 -1.10
CA ARG A 52 -3.70 1.31 -2.55
C ARG A 52 -3.98 2.74 -3.01
N SER A 53 -5.09 3.33 -2.58
CA SER A 53 -5.59 4.62 -3.09
C SER A 53 -4.56 5.74 -3.00
N GLN A 54 -3.89 5.89 -1.85
CA GLN A 54 -2.88 6.94 -1.66
C GLN A 54 -1.63 6.73 -2.52
N LYS A 55 -1.24 5.48 -2.77
CA LYS A 55 -0.05 5.14 -3.58
C LYS A 55 -0.33 5.35 -5.06
N VAL A 56 -1.43 4.79 -5.55
CA VAL A 56 -1.84 4.92 -6.96
C VAL A 56 -2.03 6.39 -7.32
N ARG A 57 -2.76 7.16 -6.50
CA ARG A 57 -2.98 8.59 -6.73
C ARG A 57 -1.67 9.37 -6.88
N ALA A 58 -0.67 9.10 -6.04
CA ALA A 58 0.63 9.76 -6.18
C ALA A 58 1.43 9.26 -7.38
N PHE A 59 1.47 7.95 -7.64
CA PHE A 59 2.29 7.40 -8.73
C PHE A 59 1.69 7.61 -10.14
N THR A 60 0.42 8.00 -10.23
CA THR A 60 -0.25 8.40 -11.47
C THR A 60 -0.40 9.92 -11.63
N GLU A 61 0.13 10.74 -10.72
CA GLU A 61 0.06 12.20 -10.82
C GLU A 61 0.79 12.72 -12.07
N PRO A 62 0.10 13.43 -12.98
CA PRO A 62 0.70 13.88 -14.24
C PRO A 62 1.71 15.01 -14.08
N ASN A 63 1.59 15.87 -13.07
CA ASN A 63 2.40 17.09 -12.94
C ASN A 63 3.60 16.94 -12.00
N MET A 64 3.71 15.83 -11.27
CA MET A 64 4.77 15.59 -10.31
C MET A 64 5.17 14.13 -10.32
N ARG A 65 6.46 13.88 -10.53
CA ARG A 65 6.99 12.52 -10.52
C ARG A 65 7.23 12.07 -9.08
N PHE A 66 6.38 11.20 -8.55
CA PHE A 66 6.64 10.50 -7.31
C PHE A 66 7.50 9.24 -7.55
N ILE A 67 8.54 9.04 -6.73
CA ILE A 67 9.43 7.88 -6.79
C ILE A 67 9.20 7.05 -5.54
N PRO A 68 8.99 5.72 -5.64
CA PRO A 68 8.86 4.86 -4.46
C PRO A 68 10.20 4.71 -3.73
N PHE A 69 10.18 5.00 -2.43
CA PHE A 69 11.32 4.84 -1.51
C PHE A 69 10.97 3.73 -0.52
N PHE A 70 11.34 2.49 -0.87
CA PHE A 70 11.10 1.31 -0.06
C PHE A 70 12.13 1.21 1.08
N GLY A 71 11.64 0.96 2.29
CA GLY A 71 12.48 0.80 3.48
C GLY A 71 11.67 0.38 4.70
N SER A 72 12.12 0.77 5.88
CA SER A 72 11.50 0.45 7.16
C SER A 72 11.36 1.70 8.04
N SER A 73 12.05 1.77 9.17
CA SER A 73 12.09 2.93 10.06
C SER A 73 13.04 4.03 9.61
N GLU A 74 13.84 3.82 8.55
CA GLU A 74 14.83 4.78 8.05
C GLU A 74 14.18 6.13 7.68
N TRP A 75 12.93 6.10 7.21
CA TRP A 75 12.22 7.29 6.78
C TRP A 75 11.56 8.07 7.95
N ILE A 76 11.38 7.44 9.12
CA ILE A 76 10.59 8.04 10.22
C ILE A 76 11.29 9.26 10.84
N ARG A 77 12.63 9.27 10.81
CA ARG A 77 13.43 10.35 11.39
C ARG A 77 13.69 11.43 10.34
N PHE A 78 13.05 12.58 10.53
CA PHE A 78 13.28 13.74 9.69
C PHE A 78 14.28 14.70 10.32
N ASP A 79 15.12 15.23 9.45
CA ASP A 79 16.04 16.33 9.67
C ASP A 79 16.12 17.15 8.36
N SER A 80 16.91 18.23 8.37
CA SER A 80 17.07 19.10 7.21
C SER A 80 17.69 18.40 5.99
N MET A 81 18.42 17.30 6.20
CA MET A 81 19.06 16.52 5.13
C MET A 81 18.20 15.34 4.66
N HIS A 82 17.01 15.16 5.23
CA HIS A 82 16.09 14.13 4.83
C HIS A 82 15.69 14.30 3.34
N PRO A 83 15.62 13.21 2.54
CA PRO A 83 15.37 13.31 1.09
C PRO A 83 14.09 14.07 0.72
N ALA A 84 13.06 14.02 1.58
CA ALA A 84 11.83 14.77 1.39
C ALA A 84 12.04 16.28 1.44
N VAL A 85 12.82 16.73 2.44
CA VAL A 85 13.10 18.14 2.71
C VAL A 85 13.95 18.71 1.59
N LEU A 86 15.03 18.01 1.21
CA LEU A 86 15.90 18.42 0.11
C LEU A 86 15.14 18.46 -1.23
N ALA A 87 14.27 17.49 -1.51
CA ALA A 87 13.48 17.49 -2.73
C ALA A 87 12.48 18.65 -2.79
N GLU A 88 11.87 19.00 -1.66
CA GLU A 88 10.94 20.12 -1.57
C GLU A 88 11.66 21.48 -1.62
N LYS A 89 12.69 21.70 -0.78
CA LYS A 89 13.46 22.95 -0.70
C LYS A 89 14.01 23.37 -2.06
N TYR A 90 14.65 22.43 -2.75
CA TYR A 90 15.34 22.70 -4.01
C TYR A 90 14.49 22.40 -5.25
N SER A 91 13.17 22.26 -5.08
CA SER A 91 12.22 22.07 -6.19
C SER A 91 12.66 21.01 -7.20
N ARG A 92 13.15 19.86 -6.70
CA ARG A 92 13.66 18.78 -7.55
C ARG A 92 12.56 18.29 -8.50
N PRO A 93 12.89 17.71 -9.66
CA PRO A 93 11.91 17.20 -10.62
C PRO A 93 11.18 15.92 -10.15
N TYR A 94 11.36 15.52 -8.89
CA TYR A 94 10.72 14.36 -8.29
C TYR A 94 10.37 14.62 -6.82
N ARG A 95 9.49 13.78 -6.27
CA ARG A 95 9.23 13.69 -4.83
C ARG A 95 9.37 12.24 -4.34
N PRO A 96 10.07 11.99 -3.23
CA PRO A 96 10.05 10.68 -2.60
C PRO A 96 8.64 10.34 -2.09
N TYR A 97 8.21 9.11 -2.33
CA TYR A 97 7.05 8.50 -1.68
C TYR A 97 7.56 7.39 -0.75
N PHE A 98 7.55 7.63 0.55
CA PHE A 98 8.16 6.71 1.51
C PHE A 98 7.23 5.53 1.82
N LEU A 99 7.72 4.34 1.46
CA LEU A 99 7.07 3.06 1.65
C LEU A 99 7.86 2.26 2.69
N GLY A 100 7.60 2.53 3.97
CA GLY A 100 8.27 1.85 5.07
C GLY A 100 7.71 2.22 6.42
N GLN A 101 7.77 1.28 7.35
CA GLN A 101 7.45 1.43 8.77
C GLN A 101 8.41 0.57 9.60
N ALA A 102 8.50 0.83 10.91
CA ALA A 102 9.33 0.02 11.78
C ALA A 102 8.90 -1.46 11.74
N GLY A 103 9.86 -2.37 11.55
CA GLY A 103 9.61 -3.81 11.42
C GLY A 103 9.13 -4.26 10.04
N ALA A 104 8.86 -3.35 9.09
CA ALA A 104 8.59 -3.73 7.72
C ALA A 104 9.88 -4.19 7.03
N ALA A 105 9.86 -5.38 6.43
CA ALA A 105 10.97 -5.93 5.66
C ALA A 105 10.52 -6.34 4.25
N SER A 106 11.35 -7.09 3.52
CA SER A 106 11.14 -7.42 2.10
C SER A 106 9.80 -8.09 1.80
N LEU A 107 9.27 -8.93 2.69
CA LEU A 107 7.99 -9.61 2.46
C LEU A 107 6.80 -8.64 2.52
N ASN A 108 6.80 -7.68 3.46
CA ASN A 108 5.80 -6.61 3.47
C ASN A 108 5.90 -5.76 2.19
N GLN A 109 7.12 -5.43 1.77
CA GLN A 109 7.33 -4.66 0.54
C GLN A 109 6.82 -5.40 -0.69
N TYR A 110 7.10 -6.70 -0.81
CA TYR A 110 6.63 -7.53 -1.92
C TYR A 110 5.10 -7.51 -2.05
N PHE A 111 4.37 -7.70 -0.95
CA PHE A 111 2.90 -7.66 -0.96
C PHE A 111 2.37 -6.24 -1.22
N GLY A 112 3.02 -5.21 -0.68
CA GLY A 112 2.69 -3.81 -0.94
C GLY A 112 2.87 -3.40 -2.41
N MET A 113 3.85 -3.99 -3.11
CA MET A 113 4.08 -3.77 -4.55
C MET A 113 2.98 -4.37 -5.42
N GLN A 114 2.33 -5.46 -4.99
CA GLN A 114 1.26 -6.11 -5.78
C GLN A 114 0.09 -5.15 -6.07
N GLN A 115 -0.14 -4.17 -5.20
CA GLN A 115 -1.19 -3.16 -5.36
C GLN A 115 -0.87 -2.09 -6.42
N ILE A 116 0.40 -1.99 -6.84
CA ILE A 116 0.91 -0.85 -7.64
C ILE A 116 1.81 -1.28 -8.80
N LEU A 117 1.73 -2.54 -9.26
CA LEU A 117 2.62 -3.06 -10.31
C LEU A 117 2.59 -2.19 -11.58
N PRO A 118 1.42 -1.81 -12.14
CA PRO A 118 1.37 -0.94 -13.32
C PRO A 118 2.01 0.43 -13.06
N GLU A 119 1.90 0.94 -11.84
CA GLU A 119 2.42 2.26 -11.47
C GLU A 119 3.93 2.28 -11.26
N ILE A 120 4.58 1.13 -11.07
CA ILE A 120 6.05 1.04 -10.88
C ILE A 120 6.78 0.37 -12.04
N GLU A 121 6.07 -0.14 -13.04
CA GLU A 121 6.63 -0.74 -14.25
C GLU A 121 7.49 0.28 -15.01
N GLU A 122 8.71 -0.14 -15.39
CA GLU A 122 9.71 0.70 -16.07
C GLU A 122 10.07 2.02 -15.35
N LYS A 123 9.78 2.12 -14.04
CA LYS A 123 10.12 3.29 -13.22
C LYS A 123 11.33 3.04 -12.32
N GLN A 124 11.98 4.13 -11.94
CA GLN A 124 13.05 4.12 -10.93
C GLN A 124 12.44 3.98 -9.53
N ALA A 125 13.16 3.28 -8.65
CA ALA A 125 12.83 3.13 -7.24
C ALA A 125 14.09 3.23 -6.38
N VAL A 126 13.92 3.56 -5.10
CA VAL A 126 14.95 3.43 -4.06
C VAL A 126 14.54 2.29 -3.15
N PHE A 127 15.45 1.36 -2.87
CA PHE A 127 15.19 0.24 -1.96
C PHE A 127 16.32 0.13 -0.95
N VAL A 128 16.02 0.40 0.32
CA VAL A 128 16.96 0.19 1.42
C VAL A 128 17.05 -1.30 1.70
N ILE A 129 18.27 -1.82 1.85
CA ILE A 129 18.52 -3.18 2.31
C ILE A 129 19.32 -3.07 3.60
N SER A 130 18.64 -3.29 4.72
CA SER A 130 19.22 -3.17 6.05
C SER A 130 19.74 -4.54 6.50
N PRO A 131 21.04 -4.70 6.84
CA PRO A 131 21.59 -5.96 7.34
C PRO A 131 20.84 -6.52 8.55
N GLN A 132 20.25 -5.65 9.37
CA GLN A 132 19.47 -6.02 10.55
C GLN A 132 18.18 -6.79 10.23
N TRP A 133 17.72 -6.79 8.98
CA TRP A 133 16.57 -7.59 8.56
C TRP A 133 16.90 -9.07 8.36
N PHE A 134 18.18 -9.42 8.27
CA PHE A 134 18.66 -10.77 7.95
C PHE A 134 19.09 -11.51 9.22
N THR A 135 18.15 -11.67 10.14
CA THR A 135 18.30 -12.50 11.34
C THR A 135 18.13 -13.99 11.01
N GLU A 136 18.61 -14.86 11.90
CA GLU A 136 18.41 -16.32 11.77
C GLU A 136 16.92 -16.70 11.85
N GLU A 137 16.18 -15.99 12.70
CA GLU A 137 14.74 -16.13 12.82
C GLU A 137 13.99 -15.20 11.86
N ASP A 138 12.76 -15.58 11.52
CA ASP A 138 11.88 -14.72 10.75
C ASP A 138 11.44 -13.50 11.58
N TYR A 139 11.28 -12.34 10.93
CA TYR A 139 10.73 -11.17 11.62
C TYR A 139 9.30 -11.44 12.11
N GLU A 140 8.95 -10.80 13.23
CA GLU A 140 7.77 -11.11 14.03
C GLU A 140 6.45 -11.03 13.22
N PRO A 141 5.57 -12.05 13.29
CA PRO A 141 4.29 -12.05 12.59
C PRO A 141 3.41 -10.82 12.86
N ALA A 142 3.51 -10.25 14.06
CA ALA A 142 2.80 -9.03 14.41
C ALA A 142 3.17 -7.84 13.51
N PHE A 143 4.46 -7.66 13.19
CA PHE A 143 4.90 -6.61 12.25
C PHE A 143 4.38 -6.86 10.84
N PHE A 144 4.42 -8.11 10.37
CA PHE A 144 3.87 -8.46 9.07
C PHE A 144 2.38 -8.11 8.98
N GLN A 145 1.59 -8.57 9.95
CA GLN A 145 0.14 -8.42 9.96
C GLN A 145 -0.31 -6.96 10.09
N ASN A 146 0.46 -6.11 10.78
CA ASN A 146 0.14 -4.68 10.91
C ASN A 146 0.08 -3.94 9.56
N TYR A 147 0.85 -4.40 8.58
CA TYR A 147 0.99 -3.75 7.27
C TYR A 147 0.42 -4.55 6.11
N PHE A 148 -0.11 -5.75 6.38
CA PHE A 148 -0.78 -6.60 5.39
C PHE A 148 -2.30 -6.38 5.42
N ASN A 149 -2.93 -6.27 4.25
CA ASN A 149 -4.39 -6.15 4.15
C ASN A 149 -4.97 -7.06 3.04
N ASN A 150 -6.31 -7.18 3.00
CA ASN A 150 -6.98 -8.05 2.02
C ASN A 150 -6.78 -7.60 0.57
N ASP A 151 -6.57 -6.30 0.31
CA ASP A 151 -6.29 -5.82 -1.04
C ASP A 151 -4.92 -6.33 -1.53
N GLN A 152 -3.89 -6.30 -0.69
CA GLN A 152 -2.59 -6.92 -1.00
C GLN A 152 -2.70 -8.42 -1.25
N LEU A 153 -3.51 -9.14 -0.47
CA LEU A 153 -3.78 -10.56 -0.70
C LEU A 153 -4.39 -10.80 -2.08
N THR A 154 -5.47 -10.11 -2.40
CA THR A 154 -6.17 -10.35 -3.65
C THR A 154 -5.38 -9.88 -4.85
N ALA A 155 -4.60 -8.79 -4.72
CA ALA A 155 -3.67 -8.35 -5.74
C ALA A 155 -2.56 -9.39 -5.99
N PHE A 156 -1.99 -9.97 -4.92
CA PHE A 156 -1.03 -11.07 -5.05
C PHE A 156 -1.63 -12.27 -5.79
N LEU A 157 -2.83 -12.71 -5.39
CA LEU A 157 -3.50 -13.86 -6.01
C LEU A 157 -3.91 -13.60 -7.47
N GLU A 158 -4.21 -12.35 -7.82
CA GLU A 158 -4.54 -11.94 -9.18
C GLU A 158 -3.31 -11.85 -10.08
N ASN A 159 -2.18 -11.34 -9.56
CA ASN A 159 -0.97 -11.06 -10.34
C ASN A 159 0.02 -12.24 -10.42
N GLN A 160 -0.10 -13.25 -9.55
CA GLN A 160 0.82 -14.38 -9.52
C GLN A 160 0.76 -15.24 -10.80
N SER A 161 1.89 -15.83 -11.16
CA SER A 161 2.07 -16.67 -12.36
C SER A 161 2.24 -18.17 -12.04
N GLY A 162 2.08 -18.57 -10.77
CA GLY A 162 2.30 -19.94 -10.30
C GLY A 162 3.78 -20.36 -10.22
N ASP A 163 4.70 -19.41 -10.37
CA ASP A 163 6.14 -19.64 -10.39
C ASP A 163 6.74 -19.91 -9.00
N ILE A 164 8.07 -20.07 -8.94
CA ILE A 164 8.78 -20.33 -7.70
C ILE A 164 8.62 -19.17 -6.70
N ALA A 165 8.57 -17.93 -7.18
CA ALA A 165 8.39 -16.75 -6.34
C ALA A 165 7.00 -16.74 -5.71
N ALA A 166 5.94 -17.00 -6.49
CA ALA A 166 4.57 -17.12 -6.01
C ALA A 166 4.41 -18.25 -4.98
N LYS A 167 5.00 -19.43 -5.26
CA LYS A 167 5.01 -20.56 -4.30
C LYS A 167 5.71 -20.18 -3.00
N HIS A 168 6.85 -19.50 -3.08
CA HIS A 168 7.59 -19.05 -1.90
C HIS A 168 6.80 -18.00 -1.11
N ALA A 169 6.25 -16.99 -1.77
CA ALA A 169 5.43 -15.96 -1.15
C ALA A 169 4.20 -16.54 -0.45
N ALA A 170 3.51 -17.51 -1.08
CA ALA A 170 2.38 -18.21 -0.48
C ALA A 170 2.76 -19.00 0.79
N LYS A 171 3.90 -19.71 0.77
CA LYS A 171 4.42 -20.41 1.96
C LYS A 171 4.72 -19.44 3.10
N ARG A 172 5.37 -18.32 2.79
CA ARG A 172 5.71 -17.27 3.77
C ARG A 172 4.44 -16.63 4.33
N LEU A 173 3.46 -16.33 3.48
CA LEU A 173 2.17 -15.77 3.89
C LEU A 173 1.42 -16.69 4.86
N LEU A 174 1.35 -17.99 4.60
CA LEU A 174 0.71 -18.94 5.51
C LEU A 174 1.43 -19.04 6.87
N LYS A 175 2.75 -18.90 6.88
CA LYS A 175 3.54 -18.87 8.12
C LYS A 175 3.28 -17.58 8.92
N GLN A 176 3.26 -16.43 8.23
CA GLN A 176 3.16 -15.11 8.86
C GLN A 176 1.72 -14.71 9.22
N ASN A 177 0.73 -15.25 8.50
CA ASN A 177 -0.69 -15.05 8.77
C ASN A 177 -1.48 -16.36 8.58
N PRO A 178 -1.46 -17.27 9.57
CA PRO A 178 -2.15 -18.55 9.48
C PRO A 178 -3.67 -18.47 9.32
N GLY A 179 -4.26 -17.32 9.68
CA GLY A 179 -5.68 -16.99 9.57
C GLY A 179 -6.04 -16.18 8.33
N VAL A 180 -5.16 -16.13 7.31
CA VAL A 180 -5.40 -15.37 6.08
C VAL A 180 -6.72 -15.79 5.41
N SER A 181 -7.44 -14.82 4.85
CA SER A 181 -8.60 -15.10 4.01
C SER A 181 -8.20 -15.89 2.76
N MET A 182 -9.15 -16.58 2.12
CA MET A 182 -8.88 -17.42 0.95
C MET A 182 -7.78 -18.48 1.18
N LYS A 183 -7.59 -18.92 2.44
CA LYS A 183 -6.52 -19.85 2.86
C LYS A 183 -6.39 -21.07 1.95
N GLY A 184 -7.50 -21.69 1.54
CA GLY A 184 -7.45 -22.86 0.65
C GLY A 184 -6.79 -22.57 -0.71
N ILE A 185 -6.97 -21.38 -1.27
CA ILE A 185 -6.32 -20.96 -2.51
C ILE A 185 -4.83 -20.70 -2.28
N VAL A 186 -4.48 -20.04 -1.17
CA VAL A 186 -3.09 -19.80 -0.78
C VAL A 186 -2.36 -21.13 -0.53
N GLU A 187 -3.02 -22.11 0.07
CA GLU A 187 -2.48 -23.46 0.32
C GLU A 187 -2.19 -24.20 -0.99
N LYS A 188 -3.14 -24.22 -1.94
CA LYS A 188 -2.93 -24.76 -3.30
C LYS A 188 -1.70 -24.15 -3.94
N LEU A 189 -1.61 -22.81 -3.95
CA LEU A 189 -0.48 -22.07 -4.51
C LEU A 189 0.83 -22.41 -3.79
N SER A 190 0.83 -22.52 -2.46
CA SER A 190 2.02 -22.87 -1.68
C SER A 190 2.58 -24.26 -2.00
N LYS A 191 1.71 -25.19 -2.41
CA LYS A 191 2.05 -26.56 -2.82
C LYS A 191 2.39 -26.64 -4.31
N GLY A 192 2.15 -25.56 -5.06
CA GLY A 192 2.32 -25.53 -6.51
C GLY A 192 1.24 -26.30 -7.26
N GLU A 193 0.07 -26.46 -6.66
CA GLU A 193 -1.13 -27.00 -7.30
C GLU A 193 -1.73 -25.95 -8.25
N GLU A 194 -2.28 -26.40 -9.38
CA GLU A 194 -3.00 -25.52 -10.30
C GLU A 194 -4.32 -25.03 -9.67
N LEU A 195 -4.62 -23.76 -9.88
CA LEU A 195 -5.88 -23.16 -9.45
C LEU A 195 -6.99 -23.52 -10.43
N SER A 196 -8.16 -23.86 -9.91
CA SER A 196 -9.34 -24.13 -10.75
C SER A 196 -9.93 -22.85 -11.33
N GLU A 197 -10.77 -22.98 -12.37
CA GLU A 197 -11.54 -21.86 -12.93
C GLU A 197 -12.39 -21.14 -11.87
N ILE A 198 -12.92 -21.89 -10.89
CA ILE A 198 -13.68 -21.30 -9.78
C ILE A 198 -12.77 -20.49 -8.86
N ASP A 199 -11.57 -21.00 -8.56
CA ASP A 199 -10.58 -20.26 -7.76
C ASP A 199 -10.22 -18.93 -8.47
N HIS A 200 -9.95 -18.98 -9.78
CA HIS A 200 -9.67 -17.80 -10.59
C HIS A 200 -10.85 -16.81 -10.65
N ALA A 201 -12.08 -17.29 -10.79
CA ALA A 201 -13.28 -16.45 -10.78
C ALA A 201 -13.46 -15.74 -9.43
N ILE A 202 -13.24 -16.45 -8.32
CA ILE A 202 -13.28 -15.89 -6.97
C ILE A 202 -12.19 -14.83 -6.81
N ILE A 203 -10.94 -15.12 -7.18
CA ILE A 203 -9.83 -14.17 -7.11
C ILE A 203 -10.16 -12.87 -7.84
N LYS A 204 -10.57 -12.95 -9.11
CA LYS A 204 -10.89 -11.77 -9.93
C LYS A 204 -12.04 -10.95 -9.32
N ALA A 205 -13.07 -11.61 -8.80
CA ALA A 205 -14.20 -10.93 -8.19
C ALA A 205 -13.79 -10.16 -6.92
N PHE A 206 -13.02 -10.80 -6.04
CA PHE A 206 -12.56 -10.19 -4.79
C PHE A 206 -11.47 -9.14 -5.01
N ALA A 207 -10.55 -9.33 -5.97
CA ALA A 207 -9.54 -8.34 -6.33
C ALA A 207 -10.20 -7.05 -6.85
N ARG A 208 -11.15 -7.17 -7.78
CA ARG A 208 -11.94 -6.03 -8.25
C ARG A 208 -12.70 -5.35 -7.11
N PHE A 209 -13.35 -6.12 -6.24
CA PHE A 209 -14.08 -5.55 -5.11
C PHE A 209 -13.16 -4.78 -4.15
N ASN A 210 -12.02 -5.37 -3.77
CA ASN A 210 -11.07 -4.77 -2.84
C ASN A 210 -10.41 -3.52 -3.41
N GLU A 211 -10.05 -3.52 -4.69
CA GLU A 211 -9.53 -2.35 -5.38
C GLU A 211 -10.54 -1.18 -5.34
N ARG A 212 -11.81 -1.46 -5.65
CA ARG A 212 -12.87 -0.44 -5.66
C ARG A 212 -13.19 0.06 -4.26
N GLN A 213 -13.19 -0.84 -3.28
CA GLN A 213 -13.32 -0.49 -1.86
C GLN A 213 -12.17 0.43 -1.42
N ALA A 214 -10.93 0.10 -1.79
CA ALA A 214 -9.76 0.92 -1.47
C ALA A 214 -9.84 2.29 -2.12
N SER A 215 -10.28 2.39 -3.37
CA SER A 215 -10.52 3.67 -4.06
C SER A 215 -11.57 4.53 -3.33
N LEU A 216 -12.72 3.95 -2.99
CA LEU A 216 -13.82 4.66 -2.34
C LEU A 216 -13.46 5.17 -0.94
N PHE A 217 -12.88 4.32 -0.08
CA PHE A 217 -12.67 4.68 1.33
C PHE A 217 -11.27 5.21 1.63
N GLY A 218 -10.27 4.88 0.81
CA GLY A 218 -8.88 5.29 1.02
C GLY A 218 -8.64 6.80 0.83
N GLN A 219 -9.57 7.50 0.16
CA GLN A 219 -9.47 8.95 -0.06
C GLN A 219 -9.73 9.81 1.19
N PHE A 220 -10.29 9.25 2.26
CA PHE A 220 -10.70 10.02 3.45
C PHE A 220 -9.62 10.12 4.55
N SER A 221 -8.37 9.75 4.26
CA SER A 221 -7.28 9.79 5.25
C SER A 221 -6.71 11.21 5.42
N ILE A 222 -6.89 11.80 6.61
CA ILE A 222 -6.54 13.21 6.89
C ILE A 222 -5.17 13.35 7.62
N ARG A 223 -4.59 12.24 8.09
CA ARG A 223 -3.38 12.26 8.96
C ARG A 223 -2.12 12.81 8.29
N GLY A 224 -2.03 12.78 6.96
CA GLY A 224 -0.82 13.19 6.22
C GLY A 224 -0.49 14.68 6.32
N LYS A 225 -1.51 15.56 6.39
CA LYS A 225 -1.30 17.01 6.35
C LYS A 225 -0.49 17.54 7.54
N LEU A 226 -0.83 17.06 8.75
CA LEU A 226 -0.14 17.49 9.97
C LEU A 226 1.33 17.06 9.93
N LYS A 227 1.58 15.80 9.57
CA LYS A 227 2.93 15.26 9.45
C LYS A 227 3.77 15.98 8.41
N TYR A 228 3.21 16.35 7.27
CA TYR A 228 3.95 17.10 6.24
C TYR A 228 4.48 18.43 6.76
N LYS A 229 3.64 19.18 7.49
CA LYS A 229 4.07 20.44 8.10
C LYS A 229 5.18 20.22 9.13
N GLU A 230 4.99 19.24 10.01
CA GLU A 230 5.93 18.94 11.10
C GLU A 230 7.28 18.45 10.60
N HIS A 231 7.27 17.61 9.56
CA HIS A 231 8.43 16.86 9.12
C HIS A 231 9.10 17.41 7.84
N VAL A 232 8.40 18.23 7.06
CA VAL A 232 8.95 18.80 5.81
C VAL A 232 9.05 20.31 5.93
N GLU A 233 7.93 21.02 6.08
CA GLU A 233 7.90 22.48 6.02
C GLU A 233 8.79 23.13 7.08
N ASN A 234 8.82 22.57 8.29
CA ASN A 234 9.61 23.12 9.40
C ASN A 234 11.11 23.16 9.13
N TYR A 235 11.66 22.24 8.33
CA TYR A 235 13.09 22.15 8.05
C TYR A 235 13.52 22.95 6.81
N LEU A 236 12.57 23.44 6.00
CA LEU A 236 12.90 24.20 4.78
C LEU A 236 13.63 25.51 5.07
N LYS A 237 13.35 26.11 6.23
CA LYS A 237 14.00 27.35 6.69
C LYS A 237 15.44 27.13 7.20
N ASP A 238 15.79 25.89 7.53
CA ASP A 238 17.10 25.53 8.07
C ASP A 238 18.13 25.25 6.96
N LEU A 239 17.71 25.31 5.69
CA LEU A 239 18.53 25.06 4.51
C LEU A 239 18.84 26.34 3.73
N PRO A 240 20.04 26.47 3.13
CA PRO A 240 20.36 27.58 2.25
C PRO A 240 19.46 27.57 1.01
N ASP A 241 19.24 28.74 0.42
CA ASP A 241 18.37 28.88 -0.76
C ASP A 241 19.01 28.32 -2.04
N GLN A 242 20.35 28.33 -2.11
CA GLN A 242 21.12 27.68 -3.17
C GLN A 242 21.61 26.33 -2.70
N PHE A 243 21.60 25.32 -3.58
CA PHE A 243 22.07 23.98 -3.25
C PHE A 243 23.60 23.89 -3.40
N SER A 244 24.30 23.55 -2.32
CA SER A 244 25.72 23.21 -2.33
C SER A 244 26.00 22.16 -1.25
N TYR A 245 26.64 21.04 -1.58
CA TYR A 245 27.00 20.01 -0.59
C TYR A 245 27.93 20.52 0.51
N GLU A 246 28.70 21.57 0.26
CA GLU A 246 29.60 22.17 1.25
C GLU A 246 28.84 23.05 2.27
N GLU A 247 27.67 23.57 1.91
CA GLU A 247 26.82 24.44 2.74
C GLU A 247 25.69 23.68 3.46
N LEU A 248 25.55 22.38 3.19
CA LEU A 248 24.58 21.46 3.79
C LEU A 248 25.10 20.79 5.08
#